data_AF-A0A2Z2NJM6-F1
#
_entry.id   AF-A0A2Z2NJM6-F1
#
_cell.length_a   1.000
_cell.length_b   1.000
_cell.length_c   1.000
_cell.angle_alpha   90.00
_cell.angle_beta   90.00
_cell.angle_gamma   90.00
#
_symmetry.space_group_name_H-M   'P 1'
#
loop_
_entity.id
_entity.type
_entity.pdbx_description
1 polymer ?
#
loop_
_entity_poly.entity_id
_entity_poly.type
_entity_poly.pdbx_seq_one_letter_code
_entity_poly.pdbx_strand_id
1 'polypeptide(L)'
;MNGGIAALPMYDWPELQSPMDHLWSEIAHELHNCGISAPARLARELPYDACWTRPDLVLGQTCGLPMATTLADKNRWQMQASPPLHGENLLDMPDTSLLANYQSPNRQFPNS
;
A
#
# COMPACT_ATOMS: atom_id res chain seq x y z
N MET A 1 22.61 -7.39 4.81
CA MET A 1 21.83 -6.35 4.13
C MET A 1 20.48 -7.00 3.84
N ASN A 2 19.52 -6.89 4.75
CA ASN A 2 18.24 -7.58 4.58
C ASN A 2 17.36 -6.68 3.72
N GLY A 3 17.04 -7.11 2.51
CA GLY A 3 16.28 -6.35 1.50
C GLY A 3 14.80 -6.17 1.83
N GLY A 4 14.43 -6.03 3.10
CA GLY A 4 13.06 -5.85 3.57
C GLY A 4 12.10 -6.97 3.19
N ILE A 5 10.80 -6.72 3.39
CA ILE A 5 9.72 -7.60 2.95
C ILE A 5 8.72 -6.85 2.08
N ALA A 6 8.09 -7.55 1.14
CA ALA A 6 6.97 -7.05 0.35
C ALA A 6 5.89 -8.11 0.34
N ALA A 7 4.64 -7.74 0.58
CA ALA A 7 3.54 -8.70 0.68
C ALA A 7 2.24 -8.10 0.15
N LEU A 8 1.56 -8.84 -0.73
CA LEU A 8 0.28 -8.43 -1.32
C LEU A 8 -0.81 -9.49 -1.02
N PRO A 9 -1.04 -9.86 0.25
CA PRO A 9 -1.73 -11.10 0.61
C PRO A 9 -3.24 -11.07 0.39
N MET A 10 -3.87 -9.91 0.22
CA MET A 10 -5.34 -9.84 0.14
C MET A 10 -5.92 -10.40 -1.16
N TYR A 11 -5.17 -10.33 -2.26
CA TYR A 11 -5.61 -10.81 -3.58
C TYR A 11 -4.62 -11.78 -4.23
N ASP A 12 -3.78 -12.46 -3.44
CA ASP A 12 -2.79 -13.44 -3.92
C ASP A 12 -3.41 -14.83 -4.11
N TRP A 13 -4.52 -14.90 -4.84
CA TRP A 13 -5.11 -16.18 -5.24
C TRP A 13 -4.16 -16.92 -6.20
N PRO A 14 -4.14 -18.27 -6.20
CA PRO A 14 -3.22 -19.06 -7.04
C PRO A 14 -3.21 -18.65 -8.52
N GLU A 15 -4.38 -18.28 -9.05
CA GLU A 15 -4.57 -17.85 -10.44
C GLU A 15 -3.96 -16.47 -10.73
N LEU A 16 -3.79 -15.64 -9.70
CA LEU A 16 -3.23 -14.28 -9.80
C LEU A 16 -1.76 -14.19 -9.42
N GLN A 17 -1.16 -15.25 -8.84
CA GLN A 17 0.22 -15.21 -8.34
C GLN A 17 1.24 -14.81 -9.41
N SER A 18 1.11 -15.35 -10.63
CA SER A 18 2.02 -14.99 -11.73
C SER A 18 1.88 -13.51 -12.13
N PRO A 19 0.67 -12.98 -12.44
CA PRO A 19 0.46 -11.55 -12.62
C PRO A 19 0.98 -10.68 -11.46
N MET A 20 0.79 -11.11 -10.22
CA MET A 20 1.25 -10.38 -9.02
C MET A 20 2.78 -10.38 -8.89
N ASP A 21 3.44 -11.48 -9.24
CA ASP A 21 4.91 -11.57 -9.28
C ASP A 21 5.49 -10.67 -10.37
N HIS A 22 4.84 -10.62 -11.54
CA HIS A 22 5.22 -9.70 -12.61
C HIS A 22 5.08 -8.24 -12.18
N LEU A 23 3.93 -7.87 -11.61
CA LEU A 23 3.70 -6.52 -11.07
C LEU A 23 4.77 -6.15 -10.04
N TRP A 24 5.06 -7.06 -9.09
CA TRP A 24 6.08 -6.83 -8.09
C TRP A 24 7.47 -6.66 -8.69
N SER A 25 7.83 -7.45 -9.70
CA SER A 25 9.13 -7.34 -10.38
C SER A 25 9.34 -5.95 -10.98
N GLU A 26 8.33 -5.39 -11.63
CA GLU A 26 8.40 -4.03 -12.19
C GLU A 26 8.53 -2.97 -11.09
N ILE A 27 7.74 -3.09 -10.02
CA ILE A 27 7.84 -2.17 -8.86
C ILE A 27 9.22 -2.25 -8.22
N ALA A 28 9.73 -3.46 -7.98
CA ALA A 28 11.04 -3.68 -7.37
C ALA A 28 12.17 -3.12 -8.25
N HIS A 29 12.04 -3.24 -9.56
CA HIS A 29 12.98 -2.64 -10.52
C HIS A 29 13.03 -1.12 -10.38
N GLU A 30 11.86 -0.46 -10.38
CA GLU A 30 11.79 1.00 -10.23
C GLU A 30 12.25 1.48 -8.86
N LEU A 31 11.92 0.76 -7.79
CA LEU A 31 12.46 1.05 -6.45
C LEU A 31 13.98 1.00 -6.44
N HIS A 32 14.58 0.01 -7.11
CA HIS A 32 16.03 -0.08 -7.23
C HIS A 32 16.63 1.09 -7.99
N ASN A 33 15.98 1.52 -9.09
CA ASN A 33 16.38 2.69 -9.87
C ASN A 33 16.33 3.99 -9.02
N CYS A 34 15.42 4.07 -8.06
CA CYS A 34 15.35 5.15 -7.08
C CYS A 34 16.31 5.01 -5.88
N GLY A 35 17.15 3.96 -5.84
CA GLY A 35 18.09 3.69 -4.75
C GLY A 35 17.44 3.09 -3.50
N ILE A 36 16.20 2.60 -3.60
CA ILE A 36 15.47 1.94 -2.53
C ILE A 36 15.71 0.43 -2.61
N SER A 37 16.15 -0.19 -1.51
CA SER A 37 16.33 -1.63 -1.44
C SER A 37 14.96 -2.33 -1.37
N ALA A 38 14.75 -3.32 -2.24
CA ALA A 38 13.51 -4.08 -2.33
C ALA A 38 13.81 -5.59 -2.40
N PRO A 39 12.92 -6.45 -1.87
CA PRO A 39 13.11 -7.89 -1.92
C PRO A 39 12.84 -8.46 -3.33
N ALA A 40 13.52 -9.55 -3.67
CA ALA A 40 13.38 -10.16 -5.00
C ALA A 40 12.00 -10.81 -5.24
N ARG A 41 11.26 -11.16 -4.17
CA ARG A 41 9.98 -11.87 -4.25
C ARG A 41 8.99 -11.38 -3.20
N LEU A 42 7.70 -11.55 -3.50
CA LEU A 42 6.63 -11.36 -2.53
C LEU A 42 6.69 -12.45 -1.44
N ALA A 43 6.50 -12.03 -0.19
CA ALA A 43 6.32 -12.92 0.94
C ALA A 43 4.88 -13.45 0.95
N ARG A 44 4.73 -14.77 0.85
CA ARG A 44 3.43 -15.48 0.82
C ARG A 44 3.17 -16.36 2.04
N GLU A 45 4.19 -16.61 2.86
CA GLU A 45 4.09 -17.48 4.04
C GLU A 45 3.62 -16.74 5.30
N LEU A 46 3.41 -15.43 5.20
CA LEU A 46 2.97 -14.60 6.32
C LEU A 46 1.44 -14.53 6.39
N PRO A 47 0.84 -14.53 7.60
CA PRO A 47 -0.54 -14.09 7.78
C PRO A 47 -0.76 -12.70 7.16
N TYR A 48 -1.95 -12.46 6.60
CA TYR A 48 -2.20 -11.27 5.76
C TYR A 48 -1.97 -9.93 6.47
N ASP A 49 -2.11 -9.89 7.79
CA ASP A 49 -1.97 -8.71 8.64
C ASP A 49 -0.59 -8.62 9.32
N ALA A 50 0.14 -9.73 9.40
CA ALA A 50 1.42 -9.83 10.10
C ALA A 50 2.52 -8.95 9.45
N CYS A 51 2.41 -8.64 8.16
CA CYS A 51 3.37 -7.80 7.46
C CYS A 51 3.21 -6.31 7.80
N TRP A 52 2.00 -5.82 8.10
CA TRP A 52 1.69 -4.38 8.18
C TRP A 52 2.42 -3.64 9.30
N THR A 53 2.83 -4.34 10.34
CA THR A 53 3.51 -3.74 11.51
C THR A 53 5.02 -3.91 11.46
N ARG A 54 5.55 -4.53 10.40
CA ARG A 54 6.98 -4.81 10.31
C ARG A 54 7.76 -3.54 9.94
N PRO A 55 8.85 -3.23 10.67
CA PRO A 55 9.66 -2.05 10.41
C PRO A 55 10.46 -2.16 9.10
N ASP A 56 10.58 -3.36 8.54
CA ASP A 56 11.25 -3.65 7.27
C ASP A 56 10.28 -3.88 6.10
N LEU A 57 9.00 -3.49 6.26
CA LEU A 57 8.02 -3.54 5.18
C LEU A 57 8.33 -2.47 4.12
N VAL A 58 8.63 -2.94 2.90
CA VAL A 58 8.85 -2.10 1.72
C VAL A 58 7.52 -1.75 1.06
N LEU A 59 6.65 -2.76 0.87
CA LEU A 59 5.32 -2.60 0.29
C LEU A 59 4.34 -3.61 0.88
N GLY A 60 3.16 -3.14 1.31
CA GLY A 60 2.08 -3.97 1.84
C GLY A 60 0.74 -3.63 1.22
N GLN A 61 -0.14 -4.62 1.11
CA GLN A 61 -1.56 -4.42 0.75
C GLN A 61 -2.44 -4.57 1.99
N THR A 62 -3.29 -3.57 2.24
CA THR A 62 -4.27 -3.56 3.34
C THR A 62 -5.61 -3.07 2.82
N CYS A 63 -6.71 -3.46 3.48
CA CYS A 63 -8.00 -2.81 3.29
C CYS A 63 -8.02 -1.44 4.00
N GLY A 64 -8.99 -0.61 3.63
CA GLY A 64 -9.15 0.73 4.19
C GLY A 64 -9.42 0.73 5.69
N LEU A 65 -10.13 -0.27 6.23
CA LEU A 65 -10.52 -0.31 7.65
C LEU A 65 -9.33 -0.51 8.61
N PRO A 66 -8.42 -1.51 8.44
CA PRO A 66 -7.22 -1.62 9.26
C PRO A 66 -6.29 -0.41 9.12
N MET A 67 -6.23 0.19 7.93
CA MET A 67 -5.49 1.44 7.70
C MET A 67 -6.06 2.61 8.54
N ALA A 68 -7.39 2.76 8.53
CA ALA A 68 -8.11 3.80 9.25
C ALA A 68 -8.15 3.62 10.78
N THR A 69 -7.88 2.42 11.28
CA THR A 69 -8.03 2.08 12.70
C THR A 69 -6.72 1.65 13.33
N THR A 70 -6.29 0.42 13.06
CA THR A 70 -5.21 -0.27 13.78
C THR A 70 -3.81 0.21 13.35
N LEU A 71 -3.70 0.80 12.15
CA LEU A 71 -2.46 1.35 11.62
C LEU A 71 -2.37 2.87 11.77
N ALA A 72 -3.47 3.60 11.97
CA ALA A 72 -3.51 5.06 12.01
C ALA A 72 -2.45 5.69 12.94
N ASP A 73 -2.30 5.16 14.16
CA ASP A 73 -1.35 5.68 15.16
C ASP A 73 0.10 5.21 14.95
N LYS A 74 0.33 4.27 14.02
CA LYS A 74 1.64 3.68 13.72
C LYS A 74 2.32 4.31 12.50
N ASN A 75 1.71 5.34 11.91
CA ASN A 75 2.01 5.77 10.54
C ASN A 75 3.16 6.78 10.42
N ARG A 76 4.32 6.27 9.95
CA ARG A 76 5.26 6.96 9.06
C ARG A 76 4.86 6.79 7.56
N TRP A 77 3.67 6.27 7.29
CA TRP A 77 3.24 5.77 5.97
C TRP A 77 2.46 6.82 5.18
N GLN A 78 2.74 6.94 3.88
CA GLN A 78 1.94 7.74 2.93
C GLN A 78 0.90 6.83 2.25
N MET A 79 -0.37 7.20 2.39
CA MET A 79 -1.50 6.49 1.78
C MET A 79 -1.72 7.03 0.36
N GLN A 80 -1.53 6.20 -0.65
CA GLN A 80 -1.92 6.53 -2.03
C GLN A 80 -3.31 5.94 -2.25
N ALA A 81 -4.32 6.81 -2.19
CA ALA A 81 -5.72 6.37 -2.12
C ALA A 81 -6.16 5.60 -3.37
N SER A 82 -7.00 4.59 -3.15
CA SER A 82 -7.89 4.07 -4.19
C SER A 82 -8.99 5.12 -4.42
N PRO A 83 -9.29 5.54 -5.66
CA PRO A 83 -10.43 6.41 -5.89
C PRO A 83 -11.71 5.71 -5.40
N PRO A 84 -12.71 6.47 -4.91
CA PRO A 84 -14.00 5.89 -4.55
C PRO A 84 -14.57 5.12 -5.76
N LEU A 85 -15.15 3.95 -5.50
CA LEU A 85 -15.84 3.20 -6.55
C LEU A 85 -16.97 4.11 -7.08
N HIS A 86 -17.10 4.20 -8.40
CA HIS A 86 -18.10 5.04 -9.05
C HIS A 86 -19.50 4.68 -8.53
N GLY A 87 -20.08 5.50 -7.65
CA GLY A 87 -21.50 5.40 -7.30
C GLY A 87 -21.90 5.73 -5.86
N GLU A 88 -20.99 5.80 -4.90
CA GLU A 88 -21.33 6.18 -3.53
C GLU A 88 -21.15 7.70 -3.30
N ASN A 89 -22.24 8.35 -2.91
CA ASN A 89 -22.28 9.79 -2.65
C ASN A 89 -21.39 10.08 -1.44
N LEU A 90 -20.33 10.88 -1.63
CA LEU A 90 -19.30 11.16 -0.62
C LEU A 90 -19.85 11.77 0.69
N LEU A 91 -21.11 12.21 0.67
CA LEU A 91 -21.86 12.80 1.78
C LEU A 91 -22.51 11.77 2.72
N ASP A 92 -22.61 10.50 2.34
CA ASP A 92 -23.29 9.45 3.12
C ASP A 92 -22.33 8.56 3.96
N MET A 93 -21.04 8.92 4.04
CA MET A 93 -20.11 8.25 4.94
C MET A 93 -20.41 8.64 6.41
N PRO A 94 -20.67 7.67 7.32
CA PRO A 94 -21.02 7.97 8.71
C PRO A 94 -19.86 8.52 9.55
N ASP A 95 -18.67 8.66 8.97
CA ASP A 95 -17.51 9.24 9.64
C ASP A 95 -16.64 10.06 8.67
N THR A 96 -16.79 11.39 8.74
CA THR A 96 -16.04 12.37 7.94
C THR A 96 -14.63 12.61 8.47
N SER A 97 -14.21 11.97 9.56
CA SER A 97 -12.85 12.09 10.10
C SER A 97 -11.77 11.57 9.14
N LEU A 98 -12.11 10.60 8.29
CA LEU A 98 -11.22 10.12 7.22
C LEU A 98 -11.07 11.12 6.06
N LEU A 99 -12.07 11.97 5.81
CA LEU A 99 -11.99 13.04 4.81
C LEU A 99 -11.11 14.20 5.28
N ALA A 100 -11.05 14.47 6.58
CA ALA A 100 -10.21 15.54 7.14
C ALA A 100 -8.70 15.28 6.91
N ASN A 101 -8.30 14.01 6.81
CA ASN A 101 -6.93 13.59 6.49
C ASN A 101 -6.71 13.26 5.01
N TYR A 102 -7.77 13.30 4.19
CA TYR A 102 -7.67 13.11 2.75
C TYR A 102 -7.20 14.42 2.10
N GLN A 103 -5.89 14.59 1.98
CA GLN A 103 -5.31 15.57 1.06
C GLN A 103 -5.17 14.92 -0.32
N SER A 104 -5.99 15.36 -1.27
CA SER A 104 -5.86 14.99 -2.68
C SER A 104 -4.41 15.19 -3.16
N PRO A 105 -3.79 14.25 -3.89
CA PRO A 105 -2.38 14.32 -4.28
C PRO A 105 -2.04 15.39 -5.33
N ASN A 106 -2.91 16.38 -5.59
CA ASN A 106 -2.55 17.54 -6.41
C ASN A 106 -1.77 18.58 -5.60
N ARG A 107 -0.54 18.24 -5.20
CA ARG A 107 0.48 19.26 -4.90
C ARG A 107 1.20 19.58 -6.21
N GLN A 108 0.98 20.80 -6.68
CA GLN A 108 1.60 21.38 -7.87
C GLN A 108 3.12 21.16 -7.89
N PHE A 109 3.65 20.75 -9.04
CA PHE A 109 5.09 20.85 -9.32
C PHE A 109 5.47 22.34 -9.41
N PRO A 110 6.55 22.80 -8.76
CA PRO A 110 7.01 24.17 -8.95
C PRO A 110 7.52 24.35 -10.38
N ASN A 111 7.05 25.41 -11.04
CA ASN A 111 7.63 25.91 -12.28
C ASN A 111 9.10 26.29 -12.06
N SER A 112 9.99 25.83 -12.94
CA SER A 112 11.25 26.49 -13.28
C SER A 112 11.61 26.13 -14.72
#